data_AF-A0A7S9LCU0-F1
#
_entry.id   AF-A0A7S9LCU0-F1
#
_cell.length_a   1.000
_cell.length_b   1.000
_cell.length_c   1.000
_cell.angle_alpha   90.00
_cell.angle_beta   90.00
_cell.angle_gamma   90.00
#
_symmetry.space_group_name_H-M   'P 1'
#
loop_
_entity.id
_entity.type
_entity.pdbx_description
1 polymer ?
#
loop_
_entity_poly.entity_id
_entity_poly.type
_entity_poly.pdbx_seq_one_letter_code
_entity_poly.pdbx_strand_id
1 'polypeptide(L)'
;MIRIRTKMAPRWKMQIQEATTPLTVLSPYITKNSTLTMLAEKQATFYTRFEVRDFVCRASTLAAFKHLLAKNCKIYEIKDLHAKVIMDDENFVTLGSQNLTYRGSTENKELSACFDDGHPKSCERVRSVVKDWTADPGVQPIDLARVIRMGRDVRAAKKAYEEFNKVISNIQDDADLYQAGRIQAAKDRQERVRAARKAQNLAALRNAVQTATPSGVTHTGVVRPSRKSPCLKFNQTTNLLEWTRKNGSPLPPMEMSSRCLCVLDQQKVGWARLASQQITKFAQSMTIGGILPKPFDQVRVTLSATLKDLKRASSDATMVAILKNDQGAELCSVSILYSIDNTSVLGVGGPKAKRTGRKPKAIDHLRSELKAWIESNTPELESRLSKNITSTTPLPRKLEGLNADAFLGGIGSTIEVTMVFKGRNGTKPILVAKTIS
;
A
#
# COMPACT_ATOMS: atom_id res chain seq x y z
N MET A 1 29.23 8.03 8.46
CA MET A 1 27.85 8.20 7.89
C MET A 1 26.88 8.42 9.03
N ILE A 2 26.06 9.50 9.03
CA ILE A 2 25.06 9.71 10.09
C ILE A 2 24.00 8.62 9.97
N ARG A 3 23.78 7.86 11.05
CA ARG A 3 22.81 6.75 11.03
C ARG A 3 21.54 7.17 11.74
N ILE A 4 20.44 7.24 11.00
CA ILE A 4 19.09 7.42 11.56
C ILE A 4 18.53 6.05 11.97
N ARG A 5 17.95 5.98 13.17
CA ARG A 5 17.41 4.77 13.77
C ARG A 5 16.05 5.06 14.39
N THR A 6 15.14 4.09 14.28
CA THR A 6 13.84 4.13 14.96
C THR A 6 13.80 3.31 16.25
N LYS A 7 14.93 2.67 16.59
CA LYS A 7 15.13 1.89 17.82
C LYS A 7 16.60 1.91 18.19
N MET A 8 16.97 2.65 19.24
CA MET A 8 18.36 2.83 19.66
C MET A 8 18.87 1.73 20.59
N ALA A 9 17.98 1.08 21.35
CA ALA A 9 18.40 0.15 22.41
C ALA A 9 19.42 -0.92 21.95
N PRO A 10 19.28 -1.60 20.79
CA PRO A 10 20.30 -2.54 20.33
C PRO A 10 21.66 -1.87 20.04
N ARG A 11 21.66 -0.67 19.45
CA ARG A 11 22.90 0.06 19.14
C ARG A 11 23.58 0.57 20.42
N TRP A 12 22.80 1.09 21.35
CA TRP A 12 23.32 1.48 22.67
C TRP A 12 23.99 0.32 23.38
N LYS A 13 23.38 -0.86 23.43
CA LYS A 13 24.00 -2.03 24.08
C LYS A 13 25.38 -2.35 23.53
N MET A 14 25.52 -2.35 22.20
CA MET A 14 26.81 -2.57 21.52
C MET A 14 27.82 -1.46 21.86
N GLN A 15 27.41 -0.19 21.76
CA GLN A 15 28.28 0.95 22.07
C GLN A 15 28.73 0.97 23.54
N ILE A 16 27.83 0.64 24.47
CA ILE A 16 28.13 0.57 25.91
C ILE A 16 29.12 -0.57 26.20
N GLN A 17 29.01 -1.71 25.51
CA GLN A 17 29.95 -2.81 25.63
C GLN A 17 31.35 -2.41 25.14
N GLU A 18 31.40 -1.80 23.95
CA GLU A 18 32.63 -1.35 23.28
C GLU A 18 33.29 -0.15 23.96
N ALA A 19 32.53 0.66 24.72
CA ALA A 19 33.04 1.85 25.38
C ALA A 19 34.16 1.51 26.39
N THR A 20 35.31 2.11 26.15
CA THR A 20 36.51 2.09 27.00
C THR A 20 36.65 3.37 27.83
N THR A 21 35.99 4.46 27.42
CA THR A 21 35.97 5.74 28.12
C THR A 21 34.68 5.93 28.93
N PRO A 22 34.67 6.87 29.91
CA PRO A 22 33.50 7.13 30.72
C PRO A 22 32.24 7.42 29.89
N LEU A 23 31.11 6.91 30.37
CA LEU A 23 29.80 7.09 29.73
C LEU A 23 29.01 8.19 30.41
N THR A 24 28.42 9.07 29.60
CA THR A 24 27.51 10.13 30.03
C THR A 24 26.12 9.93 29.42
N VAL A 25 25.09 10.04 30.26
CA VAL A 25 23.69 9.81 29.91
C VAL A 25 22.86 11.01 30.32
N LEU A 26 22.17 11.63 29.36
CA LEU A 26 21.12 12.61 29.61
C LEU A 26 19.79 11.95 29.25
N SER A 27 18.87 11.85 30.19
CA SER A 27 17.52 11.37 29.91
C SER A 27 16.55 11.94 30.95
N PRO A 28 15.49 12.67 30.55
CA PRO A 28 14.53 13.21 31.51
C PRO A 28 13.82 12.10 32.28
N TYR A 29 13.59 10.97 31.63
CA TYR A 29 12.81 9.87 32.17
C TYR A 29 13.65 8.59 32.22
N ILE A 30 13.66 7.93 33.38
CA ILE A 30 14.46 6.74 33.64
C ILE A 30 13.61 5.66 34.31
N THR A 31 13.47 4.52 33.63
CA THR A 31 12.87 3.31 34.21
C THR A 31 13.79 2.10 34.04
N LYS A 32 13.58 1.06 34.85
CA LYS A 32 14.30 -0.21 34.69
C LYS A 32 14.13 -0.74 33.26
N ASN A 33 15.25 -1.05 32.62
CA ASN A 33 15.35 -1.68 31.31
C ASN A 33 16.77 -2.24 31.14
N SER A 34 16.98 -3.10 30.14
CA SER A 34 18.29 -3.76 29.95
C SER A 34 19.45 -2.80 29.62
N THR A 35 19.19 -1.67 28.95
CA THR A 35 20.24 -0.68 28.66
C THR A 35 20.66 0.05 29.92
N LEU A 36 19.72 0.38 30.81
CA LEU A 36 20.01 0.96 32.13
C LEU A 36 20.95 0.05 32.93
N THR A 37 20.70 -1.26 32.95
CA THR A 37 21.54 -2.21 33.70
C THR A 37 22.99 -2.21 33.21
N MET A 38 23.21 -2.19 31.89
CA MET A 38 24.56 -2.15 31.32
C MET A 38 25.28 -0.82 31.61
N LEU A 39 24.55 0.31 31.53
CA LEU A 39 25.09 1.61 31.91
C LEU A 39 25.46 1.64 33.40
N ALA A 40 24.66 0.98 34.24
CA ALA A 40 24.92 0.89 35.68
C ALA A 40 26.18 0.06 35.98
N GLU A 41 26.37 -1.06 35.26
CA GLU A 41 27.58 -1.89 35.36
C GLU A 41 28.85 -1.15 34.95
N LYS A 42 28.75 -0.27 33.94
CA LYS A 42 29.82 0.64 33.51
C LYS A 42 29.97 1.89 34.40
N GLN A 43 29.19 2.01 35.47
CA GLN A 43 29.20 3.14 36.41
C GLN A 43 29.06 4.50 35.70
N ALA A 44 28.18 4.57 34.69
CA ALA A 44 27.96 5.78 33.91
C ALA A 44 27.50 6.98 34.79
N THR A 45 27.72 8.19 34.29
CA THR A 45 27.20 9.42 34.90
C THR A 45 25.86 9.80 34.26
N PHE A 46 24.85 10.04 35.10
CA PHE A 46 23.48 10.32 34.68
C PHE A 46 23.08 11.75 35.01
N TYR A 47 22.44 12.40 34.06
CA TYR A 47 21.79 13.70 34.18
C TYR A 47 20.32 13.54 33.81
N THR A 48 19.42 13.98 34.70
CA THR A 48 17.99 13.66 34.61
C THR A 48 17.12 14.74 35.24
N ARG A 49 15.80 14.66 35.07
CA ARG A 49 14.83 15.42 35.86
C ARG A 49 14.48 14.63 37.12
N PHE A 50 14.22 15.33 38.22
CA PHE A 50 13.93 14.69 39.51
C PHE A 50 12.71 15.30 40.20
N GLU A 51 11.60 15.40 39.45
CA GLU A 51 10.35 16.01 39.91
C GLU A 51 9.35 14.96 40.42
N VAL A 52 8.58 15.29 41.46
CA VAL A 52 7.54 14.42 42.03
C VAL A 52 6.57 13.92 40.95
N ARG A 53 6.15 14.82 40.05
CA ARG A 53 5.21 14.51 38.97
C ARG A 53 5.69 13.36 38.10
N ASP A 54 6.98 13.33 37.75
CA ASP A 54 7.56 12.32 36.85
C ASP A 54 7.52 10.91 37.46
N PHE A 55 7.63 10.80 38.79
CA PHE A 55 7.54 9.53 39.50
C PHE A 55 6.10 9.09 39.74
N VAL A 56 5.21 10.03 40.08
CA VAL A 56 3.79 9.73 40.32
C VAL A 56 3.12 9.26 39.02
N CYS A 57 3.44 9.90 37.88
CA CYS A 57 2.96 9.46 36.57
C CYS A 57 3.74 8.25 35.99
N ARG A 58 4.73 7.73 36.73
CA ARG A 58 5.58 6.59 36.35
C ARG A 58 6.42 6.82 35.08
N ALA A 59 6.63 8.07 34.67
CA ALA A 59 7.60 8.40 33.63
C ALA A 59 9.02 8.02 34.07
N SER A 60 9.33 8.24 35.35
CA SER A 60 10.51 7.73 36.05
C SER A 60 10.14 6.79 37.19
N THR A 61 11.07 5.93 37.61
CA THR A 61 10.82 4.99 38.74
C THR A 61 11.91 5.06 39.79
N LEU A 62 11.53 5.19 41.07
CA LEU A 62 12.48 5.20 42.19
C LEU A 62 13.35 3.93 42.25
N ALA A 63 12.81 2.80 41.78
CA ALA A 63 13.53 1.54 41.69
C ALA A 63 14.71 1.59 40.71
N ALA A 64 14.66 2.42 39.66
CA ALA A 64 15.76 2.63 38.74
C ALA A 64 16.88 3.44 39.42
N PHE A 65 16.53 4.52 40.11
CA PHE A 65 17.50 5.36 40.82
C PHE A 65 18.21 4.60 41.95
N LYS A 66 17.46 3.81 42.75
CA LYS A 66 18.07 2.93 43.76
C LYS A 66 19.05 1.93 43.15
N HIS A 67 18.74 1.39 41.97
CA HIS A 67 19.63 0.46 41.26
C HIS A 67 20.92 1.15 40.81
N LEU A 68 20.82 2.36 40.25
CA LEU A 68 21.99 3.16 39.84
C LEU A 68 22.89 3.49 41.03
N LEU A 69 22.31 3.98 42.14
CA LEU A 69 23.08 4.30 43.35
C LEU A 69 23.74 3.07 43.97
N ALA A 70 23.06 1.92 43.99
CA ALA A 70 23.64 0.66 44.47
C ALA A 70 24.80 0.15 43.60
N LYS A 71 24.94 0.66 42.37
CA LYS A 71 26.06 0.41 41.46
C LYS A 71 27.07 1.56 41.43
N ASN A 72 27.05 2.44 42.43
CA ASN A 72 27.96 3.59 42.54
C ASN A 72 27.94 4.55 41.33
N CYS A 73 26.83 4.58 40.58
CA CYS A 73 26.66 5.56 39.51
C CYS A 73 26.46 6.95 40.09
N LYS A 74 27.01 7.96 39.41
CA LYS A 74 26.75 9.37 39.73
C LYS A 74 25.46 9.81 39.04
N ILE A 75 24.57 10.44 39.80
CA ILE A 75 23.27 10.91 39.28
C ILE A 75 23.10 12.37 39.67
N TYR A 76 22.76 13.21 38.72
CA TYR A 76 22.56 14.64 38.89
C TYR A 76 21.21 15.07 38.32
N GLU A 77 20.62 16.04 39.00
CA GLU A 77 19.43 16.73 38.53
C GLU A 77 19.83 17.93 37.68
N ILE A 78 19.23 18.04 36.50
CA ILE A 78 19.22 19.24 35.67
C ILE A 78 17.76 19.67 35.50
N LYS A 79 17.43 20.90 35.94
CA LYS A 79 16.09 21.46 35.76
C LYS A 79 15.76 21.60 34.28
N ASP A 80 14.50 21.36 33.93
CA ASP A 80 13.97 21.48 32.56
C ASP A 80 14.73 20.66 31.50
N LEU A 81 15.52 19.66 31.92
CA LEU A 81 16.19 18.77 30.98
C LEU A 81 15.17 18.00 30.17
N HIS A 82 15.23 18.10 28.85
CA HIS A 82 14.45 17.25 27.93
C HIS A 82 15.33 16.52 26.92
N ALA A 83 16.64 16.76 26.94
CA ALA A 83 17.61 16.11 26.06
C ALA A 83 17.73 14.62 26.38
N LYS A 84 17.93 13.83 25.32
CA LYS A 84 18.08 12.37 25.39
C LYS A 84 19.36 12.00 24.65
N VAL A 85 20.42 11.84 25.41
CA VAL A 85 21.79 11.66 24.91
C VAL A 85 22.44 10.50 25.63
N ILE A 86 23.10 9.64 24.87
CA ILE A 86 24.09 8.69 25.41
C ILE A 86 25.35 8.87 24.60
N MET A 87 26.46 9.09 25.29
CA MET A 87 27.76 9.31 24.70
C MET A 87 28.86 8.74 25.60
N ASP A 88 29.99 8.43 25.00
CA ASP A 88 31.26 8.32 25.70
C ASP A 88 32.10 9.60 25.44
N ASP A 89 33.27 9.68 26.04
CA ASP A 89 34.14 10.86 25.92
C ASP A 89 34.83 10.95 24.55
N GLU A 90 34.90 9.86 23.78
CA GLU A 90 35.71 9.78 22.57
C GLU A 90 34.94 9.33 21.31
N ASN A 91 34.32 8.15 21.33
CA ASN A 91 33.99 7.42 20.11
C ASN A 91 32.57 7.63 19.56
N PHE A 92 31.59 7.94 20.41
CA PHE A 92 30.21 8.03 19.96
C PHE A 92 29.34 9.02 20.73
N VAL A 93 28.32 9.49 20.00
CA VAL A 93 27.22 10.29 20.53
C VAL A 93 25.92 9.84 19.90
N THR A 94 24.86 9.76 20.70
CA THR A 94 23.51 9.52 20.23
C THR A 94 22.58 10.62 20.70
N LEU A 95 21.66 11.06 19.85
CA LEU A 95 20.66 12.09 20.18
C LEU A 95 19.34 11.82 19.48
N GLY A 96 18.21 12.04 20.15
CA GLY A 96 16.91 11.81 19.55
C GLY A 96 15.75 11.86 20.52
N SER A 97 14.65 11.19 20.16
CA SER A 97 13.41 11.17 20.95
C SER A 97 13.36 10.06 22.00
N GLN A 98 14.25 9.06 21.94
CA GLN A 98 14.17 7.88 22.79
C GLN A 98 14.68 8.15 24.22
N ASN A 99 13.78 8.01 25.20
CA ASN A 99 14.14 8.04 26.63
C ASN A 99 14.78 6.72 27.09
N LEU A 100 15.46 6.76 28.23
CA LEU A 100 15.95 5.56 28.94
C LEU A 100 14.82 4.88 29.75
N THR A 101 13.72 4.56 29.08
CA THR A 101 12.56 3.87 29.66
C THR A 101 12.28 2.54 28.95
N TYR A 102 11.52 1.65 29.60
CA TYR A 102 11.08 0.40 29.00
C TYR A 102 10.32 0.66 27.70
N ARG A 103 9.30 1.52 27.75
CA ARG A 103 8.47 1.87 26.58
C ARG A 103 9.28 2.53 25.46
N GLY A 104 10.24 3.39 25.79
CA GLY A 104 11.16 3.96 24.80
C GLY A 104 12.00 2.89 24.09
N SER A 105 12.30 1.79 24.77
CA SER A 105 13.08 0.68 24.20
C SER A 105 12.25 -0.39 23.46
N THR A 106 10.92 -0.46 23.65
CA THR A 106 10.09 -1.56 23.14
C THR A 106 8.86 -1.14 22.35
N GLU A 107 8.20 -0.04 22.71
CA GLU A 107 6.84 0.28 22.27
C GLU A 107 6.75 1.57 21.45
N ASN A 108 7.43 2.64 21.91
CA ASN A 108 7.27 3.96 21.32
C ASN A 108 7.85 4.02 19.89
N LYS A 109 7.22 4.85 19.05
CA LYS A 109 7.78 5.24 17.75
C LYS A 109 8.84 6.31 17.98
N GLU A 110 10.09 5.91 17.98
CA GLU A 110 11.23 6.79 18.23
C GLU A 110 11.98 7.14 16.93
N LEU A 111 12.73 8.23 16.96
CA LEU A 111 13.67 8.63 15.92
C LEU A 111 14.93 9.20 16.57
N SER A 112 16.10 8.71 16.16
CA SER A 112 17.37 9.14 16.74
C SER A 112 18.49 9.11 15.71
N ALA A 113 19.44 10.01 15.88
CA ALA A 113 20.69 10.06 15.15
C ALA A 113 21.83 9.47 16.00
N CYS A 114 22.70 8.72 15.34
CA CYS A 114 23.91 8.16 15.92
C CYS A 114 25.12 8.69 15.15
N PHE A 115 26.08 9.22 15.89
CA PHE A 115 27.40 9.66 15.43
C PHE A 115 28.43 8.69 16.02
N ASP A 116 29.36 8.25 15.17
CA ASP A 116 30.49 7.37 15.48
C ASP A 116 31.80 8.01 14.99
N ASP A 117 32.94 7.36 15.19
CA ASP A 117 34.31 7.83 14.86
C ASP A 117 34.49 8.44 13.47
N GLY A 118 33.60 8.15 12.53
CA GLY A 118 33.55 8.80 11.23
C GLY A 118 33.06 10.26 11.24
N HIS A 119 32.72 10.83 12.40
CA HIS A 119 32.15 12.18 12.56
C HIS A 119 32.62 12.93 13.82
N PRO A 120 33.94 13.08 14.03
CA PRO A 120 34.49 13.62 15.29
C PRO A 120 33.98 15.04 15.62
N LYS A 121 33.86 15.92 14.62
CA LYS A 121 33.36 17.29 14.81
C LYS A 121 31.94 17.35 15.37
N SER A 122 31.07 16.44 14.92
CA SER A 122 29.68 16.37 15.40
C SER A 122 29.63 15.83 16.84
N CYS A 123 30.43 14.82 17.14
CA CYS A 123 30.55 14.30 18.50
C CYS A 123 31.07 15.38 19.47
N GLU A 124 32.14 16.07 19.09
CA GLU A 124 32.72 17.17 19.87
C GLU A 124 31.73 18.31 20.09
N ARG A 125 30.98 18.69 19.06
CA ARG A 125 29.95 19.74 19.19
C ARG A 125 28.88 19.37 20.21
N VAL A 126 28.39 18.13 20.19
CA VAL A 126 27.39 17.68 21.17
C VAL A 126 28.00 17.63 22.57
N ARG A 127 29.21 17.09 22.72
CA ARG A 127 29.91 17.06 24.03
C ARG A 127 30.11 18.46 24.60
N SER A 128 30.49 19.43 23.78
CA SER A 128 30.62 20.83 24.20
C SER A 128 29.31 21.39 24.75
N VAL A 129 28.19 21.20 24.04
CA VAL A 129 26.86 21.66 24.52
C VAL A 129 26.47 20.95 25.82
N VAL A 130 26.69 19.64 25.92
CA VAL A 130 26.40 18.89 27.14
C VAL A 130 27.28 19.39 28.28
N LYS A 131 28.57 19.62 28.04
CA LYS A 131 29.51 20.14 29.05
C LYS A 131 29.01 21.45 29.66
N ASP A 132 28.54 22.37 28.82
CA ASP A 132 27.98 23.66 29.27
C ASP A 132 26.78 23.45 30.21
N TRP A 133 25.89 22.50 29.90
CA TRP A 133 24.74 22.18 30.77
C TRP A 133 25.17 21.51 32.08
N THR A 134 26.16 20.61 32.03
CA THR A 134 26.62 19.85 33.21
C THR A 134 27.50 20.68 34.15
N ALA A 135 28.05 21.78 33.66
CA ALA A 135 28.85 22.73 34.44
C ALA A 135 27.99 23.81 35.14
N ASP A 136 26.67 23.82 34.90
CA ASP A 136 25.77 24.80 35.52
C ASP A 136 25.79 24.66 37.07
N PRO A 137 25.98 25.75 37.84
CA PRO A 137 26.02 25.69 39.31
C PRO A 137 24.74 25.16 39.97
N GLY A 138 23.61 25.20 39.25
CA GLY A 138 22.32 24.67 39.65
C GLY A 138 22.20 23.15 39.51
N VAL A 139 23.19 22.45 38.94
CA VAL A 139 23.22 20.99 38.87
C VAL A 139 23.42 20.41 40.27
N GLN A 140 22.47 19.59 40.73
CA GLN A 140 22.47 19.04 42.09
C GLN A 140 22.61 17.53 42.10
N PRO A 141 23.45 16.93 42.96
CA PRO A 141 23.55 15.47 43.07
C PRO A 141 22.25 14.87 43.61
N ILE A 142 21.89 13.69 43.10
CA ILE A 142 20.76 12.90 43.57
C ILE A 142 21.31 11.71 44.36
N ASP A 143 21.33 11.84 45.67
CA ASP A 143 21.78 10.80 46.60
C ASP A 143 20.63 9.91 47.11
N LEU A 144 20.97 8.92 47.95
CA LEU A 144 20.00 8.01 48.53
C LEU A 144 18.98 8.73 49.44
N ALA A 145 19.40 9.77 50.16
CA ALA A 145 18.52 10.53 51.05
C ALA A 145 17.44 11.27 50.26
N ARG A 146 17.81 11.92 49.15
CA ARG A 146 16.87 12.55 48.20
C ARG A 146 15.92 11.54 47.58
N VAL A 147 16.41 10.35 47.20
CA VAL A 147 15.55 9.25 46.69
C VAL A 147 14.55 8.76 47.74
N ILE A 148 14.95 8.65 49.01
CA ILE A 148 14.05 8.27 50.11
C ILE A 148 13.00 9.35 50.35
N ARG A 149 13.40 10.63 50.36
CA ARG A 149 12.48 11.77 50.51
C ARG A 149 11.47 11.83 49.38
N MET A 150 11.92 11.73 48.13
CA MET A 150 11.06 11.64 46.94
C MET A 150 10.03 10.51 47.08
N GLY A 151 10.41 9.37 47.65
CA GLY A 151 9.46 8.28 47.93
C GLY A 151 8.31 8.66 48.86
N ARG A 152 8.51 9.58 49.81
CA ARG A 152 7.45 10.12 50.67
C ARG A 152 6.58 11.10 49.90
N ASP A 153 7.19 12.00 49.14
CA ASP A 153 6.50 13.02 48.36
C ASP A 153 5.59 12.38 47.29
N VAL A 154 6.09 11.33 46.61
CA VAL A 154 5.31 10.52 45.66
C VAL A 154 4.12 9.85 46.33
N ARG A 155 4.27 9.31 47.55
CA ARG A 155 3.15 8.71 48.29
C ARG A 155 2.11 9.75 48.68
N ALA A 156 2.53 10.94 49.10
CA ALA A 156 1.63 12.03 49.43
C ALA A 156 0.84 12.52 48.20
N ALA A 157 1.50 12.62 47.05
CA ALA A 157 0.87 13.09 45.80
C ALA A 157 0.03 12.01 45.07
N LYS A 158 0.20 10.73 45.41
CA LYS A 158 -0.39 9.60 44.67
C LYS A 158 -1.91 9.69 44.54
N LYS A 159 -2.62 9.97 45.65
CA LYS A 159 -4.09 10.02 45.66
C LYS A 159 -4.62 11.10 44.72
N ALA A 160 -4.09 12.32 44.83
CA ALA A 160 -4.48 13.45 43.99
C ALA A 160 -4.24 13.17 42.49
N TYR A 161 -3.13 12.51 42.16
CA TYR A 161 -2.85 12.11 40.78
C TYR A 161 -3.79 11.03 40.26
N GLU A 162 -4.12 10.01 41.07
CA GLU A 162 -5.04 8.94 40.66
C GLU A 162 -6.44 9.49 40.37
N GLU A 163 -6.93 10.41 41.21
CA GLU A 163 -8.20 11.12 40.99
C GLU A 163 -8.17 11.95 39.71
N PHE A 164 -7.12 12.75 39.50
CA PHE A 164 -6.93 13.52 38.27
C PHE A 164 -6.87 12.62 37.02
N ASN A 165 -6.07 11.55 37.07
CA ASN A 165 -5.86 10.65 35.94
C ASN A 165 -7.13 9.89 35.56
N LYS A 166 -8.00 9.58 36.53
CA LYS A 166 -9.32 8.99 36.26
C LYS A 166 -10.21 9.92 35.44
N VAL A 167 -10.27 11.20 35.81
CA VAL A 167 -11.05 12.21 35.07
C VAL A 167 -10.51 12.38 33.65
N ILE A 168 -9.19 12.52 33.50
CA ILE A 168 -8.55 12.67 32.20
C ILE A 168 -8.74 11.43 31.32
N SER A 169 -8.69 10.22 31.88
CA SER A 169 -8.92 8.98 31.12
C SER A 169 -10.31 8.97 30.48
N ASN A 170 -11.36 9.34 31.22
CA ASN A 170 -12.72 9.38 30.67
C ASN A 170 -12.83 10.40 29.52
N ILE A 171 -12.23 11.58 29.68
CA ILE A 171 -12.20 12.61 28.63
C ILE A 171 -11.43 12.11 27.39
N GLN A 172 -10.32 11.39 27.60
CA GLN A 172 -9.55 10.81 26.51
C GLN A 172 -10.34 9.71 25.77
N ASP A 173 -11.07 8.87 26.50
CA ASP A 173 -11.91 7.82 25.91
C ASP A 173 -13.01 8.42 25.01
N ASP A 174 -13.67 9.49 25.48
CA ASP A 174 -14.68 10.22 24.68
C ASP A 174 -14.07 10.86 23.42
N ALA A 175 -12.89 11.46 23.56
CA ALA A 175 -12.16 12.03 22.43
C ALA A 175 -11.76 10.96 21.41
N ASP A 176 -11.29 9.80 21.88
CA ASP A 176 -10.90 8.67 21.03
C ASP A 176 -12.10 8.08 20.30
N LEU A 177 -13.25 7.93 20.97
CA LEU A 177 -14.52 7.52 20.35
C LEU A 177 -14.97 8.50 19.26
N TYR A 178 -14.88 9.81 19.54
CA TYR A 178 -15.20 10.84 18.54
C TYR A 178 -14.28 10.77 17.31
N GLN A 179 -12.97 10.63 17.51
CA GLN A 179 -12.02 10.50 16.39
C GLN A 179 -12.24 9.20 15.61
N ALA A 180 -12.52 8.09 16.29
CA ALA A 180 -12.85 6.81 15.65
C ALA A 180 -14.10 6.95 14.78
N GLY A 181 -15.15 7.61 15.28
CA GLY A 181 -16.37 7.91 14.54
C GLY A 181 -16.10 8.74 13.28
N ARG A 182 -15.26 9.78 13.37
CA ARG A 182 -14.87 10.60 12.20
C ARG A 182 -14.11 9.80 11.15
N ILE A 183 -13.16 8.96 11.57
CA ILE A 183 -12.41 8.10 10.66
C ILE A 183 -13.34 7.12 9.96
N GLN A 184 -14.30 6.52 10.69
CA GLN A 184 -15.26 5.60 10.11
C GLN A 184 -16.19 6.32 9.11
N ALA A 185 -16.75 7.47 9.48
CA ALA A 185 -17.60 8.26 8.58
C ALA A 185 -16.87 8.68 7.29
N ALA A 186 -15.57 9.01 7.39
CA ALA A 186 -14.76 9.31 6.21
C ALA A 186 -14.57 8.10 5.30
N LYS A 187 -14.35 6.90 5.87
CA LYS A 187 -14.28 5.64 5.13
C LYS A 187 -15.61 5.32 4.44
N ASP A 188 -16.72 5.39 5.17
CA ASP A 188 -18.06 5.11 4.63
C ASP A 188 -18.41 6.08 3.49
N ARG A 189 -18.07 7.36 3.65
CA ARG A 189 -18.24 8.36 2.58
C ARG A 189 -17.42 8.01 1.35
N GLN A 190 -16.16 7.59 1.52
CA GLN A 190 -15.31 7.18 0.41
C GLN A 190 -15.87 5.94 -0.30
N GLU A 191 -16.39 4.96 0.45
CA GLU A 191 -17.02 3.76 -0.11
C GLU A 191 -18.29 4.08 -0.88
N ARG A 192 -19.16 4.97 -0.37
CA ARG A 192 -20.36 5.44 -1.08
C ARG A 192 -20.00 6.11 -2.41
N VAL A 193 -18.98 6.97 -2.41
CA VAL A 193 -18.50 7.63 -3.64
C VAL A 193 -17.98 6.61 -4.65
N ARG A 194 -17.21 5.61 -4.20
CA ARG A 194 -16.71 4.53 -5.06
C ARG A 194 -17.84 3.67 -5.64
N ALA A 195 -18.84 3.32 -4.83
CA ALA A 195 -20.01 2.57 -5.26
C ALA A 195 -20.83 3.35 -6.30
N ALA A 196 -21.07 4.65 -6.07
CA ALA A 196 -21.75 5.53 -7.00
C ALA A 196 -21.01 5.64 -8.34
N ARG A 197 -19.68 5.81 -8.31
CA ARG A 197 -18.85 5.85 -9.53
C ARG A 197 -18.92 4.54 -10.32
N LYS A 198 -18.87 3.39 -9.64
CA LYS A 198 -19.01 2.08 -10.28
C LYS A 198 -20.38 1.91 -10.93
N ALA A 199 -21.45 2.33 -10.25
CA ALA A 199 -22.82 2.30 -10.77
C ALA A 199 -22.97 3.22 -12.00
N GLN A 200 -22.43 4.45 -11.93
CA GLN A 200 -22.40 5.38 -13.06
C GLN A 200 -21.64 4.80 -14.25
N ASN A 201 -20.50 4.15 -14.02
CA ASN A 201 -19.73 3.51 -15.09
C ASN A 201 -20.47 2.32 -15.73
N LEU A 202 -21.18 1.53 -14.93
CA LEU A 202 -22.04 0.46 -15.46
C LEU A 202 -23.19 1.03 -16.31
N ALA A 203 -23.81 2.13 -15.88
CA ALA A 203 -24.82 2.83 -16.66
C ALA A 203 -24.23 3.39 -17.96
N ALA A 204 -23.02 3.95 -17.92
CA ALA A 204 -22.31 4.43 -19.12
C ALA A 204 -22.00 3.28 -20.08
N LEU A 205 -21.60 2.11 -19.60
CA LEU A 205 -21.39 0.91 -20.42
C LEU A 205 -22.69 0.50 -21.13
N ARG A 206 -23.81 0.45 -20.40
CA ARG A 206 -25.14 0.14 -20.95
C ARG A 206 -25.53 1.14 -22.03
N ASN A 207 -25.41 2.43 -21.74
CA ASN A 207 -25.73 3.50 -22.69
C ASN A 207 -24.83 3.46 -23.94
N ALA A 208 -23.53 3.20 -23.77
CA ALA A 208 -22.59 3.09 -24.88
C ALA A 208 -22.97 1.95 -25.84
N VAL A 209 -23.43 0.80 -25.30
CA VAL A 209 -23.93 -0.33 -26.08
C VAL A 209 -25.26 0.00 -26.78
N GLN A 210 -26.20 0.62 -26.07
CA GLN A 210 -27.53 0.96 -26.61
C GLN A 210 -27.47 2.01 -27.73
N THR A 211 -26.55 2.97 -27.61
CA THR A 211 -26.36 4.05 -28.60
C THR A 211 -25.35 3.71 -29.69
N ALA A 212 -24.76 2.52 -29.67
CA ALA A 212 -23.85 2.06 -30.71
C ALA A 212 -24.63 1.67 -31.97
N THR A 213 -24.01 1.86 -33.14
CA THR A 213 -24.65 1.52 -34.42
C THR A 213 -24.63 0.00 -34.61
N PRO A 214 -25.76 -0.68 -34.78
CA PRO A 214 -25.78 -2.13 -34.97
C PRO A 214 -25.32 -2.54 -36.38
N SER A 215 -24.87 -3.79 -36.52
CA SER A 215 -24.52 -4.43 -37.80
C SER A 215 -25.69 -4.66 -38.75
N GLY A 216 -26.93 -4.41 -38.31
CA GLY A 216 -28.13 -4.75 -39.09
C GLY A 216 -28.40 -6.26 -39.20
N VAL A 217 -27.50 -7.08 -38.67
CA VAL A 217 -27.58 -8.54 -38.64
C VAL A 217 -27.53 -9.01 -37.19
N THR A 218 -28.47 -9.87 -36.83
CA THR A 218 -28.56 -10.52 -35.52
C THR A 218 -28.57 -12.02 -35.74
N HIS A 219 -27.74 -12.74 -34.98
CA HIS A 219 -27.66 -14.19 -35.02
C HIS A 219 -28.18 -14.78 -33.72
N THR A 220 -29.00 -15.83 -33.83
CA THR A 220 -29.47 -16.59 -32.67
C THR A 220 -28.71 -17.90 -32.61
N GLY A 221 -28.11 -18.17 -31.45
CA GLY A 221 -27.37 -19.41 -31.18
C GLY A 221 -27.84 -20.09 -29.91
N VAL A 222 -27.52 -21.37 -29.77
CA VAL A 222 -27.83 -22.15 -28.56
C VAL A 222 -26.54 -22.70 -27.96
N VAL A 223 -26.40 -22.61 -26.64
CA VAL A 223 -25.28 -23.22 -25.91
C VAL A 223 -25.45 -24.73 -25.93
N ARG A 224 -24.56 -25.43 -26.65
CA ARG A 224 -24.60 -26.89 -26.82
C ARG A 224 -23.35 -27.56 -26.27
N PRO A 225 -23.46 -28.80 -25.75
CA PRO A 225 -22.28 -29.60 -25.45
C PRO A 225 -21.50 -29.90 -26.73
N SER A 226 -20.19 -30.06 -26.60
CA SER A 226 -19.32 -30.55 -27.68
C SER A 226 -18.28 -31.51 -27.10
N ARG A 227 -17.63 -32.32 -27.96
CA ARG A 227 -16.61 -33.29 -27.54
C ARG A 227 -15.45 -32.69 -26.73
N LYS A 228 -15.16 -31.39 -26.89
CA LYS A 228 -14.04 -30.72 -26.20
C LYS A 228 -14.51 -29.74 -25.13
N SER A 229 -15.51 -28.91 -25.43
CA SER A 229 -16.04 -27.90 -24.50
C SER A 229 -17.41 -27.39 -24.97
N PRO A 230 -18.35 -27.07 -24.07
CA PRO A 230 -19.59 -26.39 -24.45
C PRO A 230 -19.33 -25.12 -25.26
N CYS A 231 -20.16 -24.90 -26.27
CA CYS A 231 -20.00 -23.79 -27.22
C CYS A 231 -21.34 -23.22 -27.63
N LEU A 232 -21.38 -21.92 -27.91
CA LEU A 232 -22.51 -21.28 -28.55
C LEU A 232 -22.47 -21.63 -30.03
N LYS A 233 -23.45 -22.42 -30.50
CA LYS A 233 -23.55 -22.84 -31.90
C LYS A 233 -24.67 -22.09 -32.61
N PHE A 234 -24.37 -21.68 -33.84
CA PHE A 234 -25.31 -21.03 -34.75
C PHE A 234 -25.71 -22.00 -35.86
N ASN A 235 -26.66 -21.59 -36.71
CA ASN A 235 -27.04 -22.35 -37.90
C ASN A 235 -25.88 -22.43 -38.91
N GLN A 236 -25.96 -23.37 -39.87
CA GLN A 236 -24.88 -23.61 -40.84
C GLN A 236 -24.66 -22.44 -41.82
N THR A 237 -25.63 -21.53 -41.95
CA THR A 237 -25.54 -20.36 -42.83
C THR A 237 -24.95 -19.12 -42.14
N THR A 238 -24.73 -19.16 -40.81
CA THR A 238 -24.16 -18.04 -40.06
C THR A 238 -22.63 -18.02 -40.16
N ASN A 239 -22.06 -16.85 -40.47
CA ASN A 239 -20.62 -16.62 -40.41
C ASN A 239 -20.27 -15.43 -39.51
N LEU A 240 -19.87 -15.69 -38.26
CA LEU A 240 -19.49 -14.66 -37.28
C LEU A 240 -18.19 -13.93 -37.61
N LEU A 241 -17.50 -14.29 -38.70
CA LEU A 241 -16.32 -13.59 -39.18
C LEU A 241 -16.67 -12.47 -40.18
N GLU A 242 -17.92 -12.44 -40.64
CA GLU A 242 -18.41 -11.47 -41.61
C GLU A 242 -19.56 -10.68 -41.00
N TRP A 243 -19.42 -9.36 -41.01
CA TRP A 243 -20.42 -8.44 -40.49
C TRP A 243 -20.61 -7.30 -41.48
N THR A 244 -21.85 -6.84 -41.60
CA THR A 244 -22.18 -5.64 -42.39
C THR A 244 -22.45 -4.48 -41.44
N ARG A 245 -22.40 -3.26 -41.98
CA ARG A 245 -22.94 -2.08 -41.31
C ARG A 245 -24.42 -1.95 -41.66
N LYS A 246 -25.17 -1.16 -40.87
CA LYS A 246 -26.60 -0.87 -41.13
C LYS A 246 -26.88 -0.31 -42.54
N ASN A 247 -25.91 0.36 -43.16
CA ASN A 247 -26.01 0.88 -44.54
C ASN A 247 -25.69 -0.19 -45.61
N GLY A 248 -25.53 -1.45 -45.24
CA GLY A 248 -25.21 -2.56 -46.15
C GLY A 248 -23.72 -2.72 -46.50
N SER A 249 -22.84 -1.79 -46.10
CA SER A 249 -21.42 -1.91 -46.43
C SER A 249 -20.78 -3.08 -45.66
N PRO A 250 -20.08 -4.02 -46.31
CA PRO A 250 -19.37 -5.09 -45.62
C PRO A 250 -18.21 -4.52 -44.80
N LEU A 251 -17.93 -5.14 -43.66
CA LEU A 251 -16.71 -4.89 -42.90
C LEU A 251 -15.60 -5.82 -43.38
N PRO A 252 -14.31 -5.43 -43.19
CA PRO A 252 -13.20 -6.34 -43.40
C PRO A 252 -13.45 -7.66 -42.66
N PRO A 253 -13.38 -8.81 -43.36
CA PRO A 253 -13.56 -10.11 -42.73
C PRO A 253 -12.60 -10.26 -41.56
N MET A 254 -13.09 -10.79 -40.46
CA MET A 254 -12.27 -11.10 -39.30
C MET A 254 -11.54 -12.42 -39.54
N GLU A 255 -10.28 -12.51 -39.12
CA GLU A 255 -9.55 -13.77 -39.17
C GLU A 255 -10.10 -14.77 -38.14
N MET A 256 -9.95 -16.06 -38.43
CA MET A 256 -10.32 -17.10 -37.46
C MET A 256 -9.56 -16.89 -36.15
N SER A 257 -10.26 -16.98 -35.01
CA SER A 257 -9.69 -16.67 -33.68
C SER A 257 -9.50 -15.18 -33.38
N SER A 258 -10.05 -14.30 -34.22
CA SER A 258 -10.24 -12.90 -33.84
C SER A 258 -10.97 -12.80 -32.51
N ARG A 259 -10.50 -11.88 -31.67
CA ARG A 259 -11.15 -11.57 -30.40
C ARG A 259 -12.19 -10.49 -30.64
N CYS A 260 -13.26 -10.48 -29.86
CA CYS A 260 -14.15 -9.33 -29.84
C CYS A 260 -14.56 -9.06 -28.40
N LEU A 261 -14.58 -7.78 -28.01
CA LEU A 261 -15.13 -7.40 -26.72
C LEU A 261 -16.60 -7.84 -26.72
N CYS A 262 -16.95 -8.74 -25.81
CA CYS A 262 -18.30 -9.23 -25.64
C CYS A 262 -18.92 -8.64 -24.39
N VAL A 263 -20.12 -8.06 -24.54
CA VAL A 263 -20.94 -7.57 -23.44
C VAL A 263 -22.22 -8.40 -23.38
N LEU A 264 -22.36 -9.21 -22.33
CA LEU A 264 -23.56 -10.01 -22.05
C LEU A 264 -24.53 -9.21 -21.18
N ASP A 265 -25.79 -9.15 -21.61
CA ASP A 265 -26.91 -8.48 -20.93
C ASP A 265 -26.57 -7.06 -20.46
N GLN A 266 -25.70 -6.40 -21.23
CA GLN A 266 -25.20 -5.05 -20.99
C GLN A 266 -24.50 -4.85 -19.63
N GLN A 267 -23.98 -5.92 -19.02
CA GLN A 267 -23.39 -5.87 -17.67
C GLN A 267 -22.08 -6.61 -17.53
N LYS A 268 -21.98 -7.79 -18.14
CA LYS A 268 -20.82 -8.67 -18.00
C LYS A 268 -19.94 -8.52 -19.22
N VAL A 269 -18.66 -8.25 -18.99
CA VAL A 269 -17.67 -8.05 -20.05
C VAL A 269 -16.73 -9.25 -20.13
N GLY A 270 -16.41 -9.66 -21.35
CA GLY A 270 -15.35 -10.63 -21.65
C GLY A 270 -14.86 -10.43 -23.08
N TRP A 271 -13.95 -11.29 -23.53
CA TRP A 271 -13.51 -11.33 -24.93
C TRP A 271 -13.91 -12.66 -25.55
N ALA A 272 -14.82 -12.60 -26.53
CA ALA A 272 -15.24 -13.75 -27.30
C ALA A 272 -14.19 -14.11 -28.34
N ARG A 273 -13.88 -15.40 -28.46
CA ARG A 273 -13.09 -15.92 -29.59
C ARG A 273 -14.02 -16.35 -30.71
N LEU A 274 -14.03 -15.61 -31.81
CA LEU A 274 -14.91 -15.87 -32.95
C LEU A 274 -14.37 -17.04 -33.79
N ALA A 275 -15.25 -17.96 -34.17
CA ALA A 275 -14.95 -19.08 -35.04
C ALA A 275 -16.14 -19.41 -35.95
N SER A 276 -16.30 -18.66 -37.04
CA SER A 276 -17.34 -18.79 -38.07
C SER A 276 -18.73 -19.15 -37.52
N GLN A 277 -19.09 -20.43 -37.38
CA GLN A 277 -20.41 -20.89 -36.91
C GLN A 277 -20.53 -21.10 -35.39
N GLN A 278 -19.49 -20.79 -34.60
CA GLN A 278 -19.51 -21.03 -33.15
C GLN A 278 -18.61 -20.08 -32.34
N ILE A 279 -18.93 -19.95 -31.05
CA ILE A 279 -18.07 -19.33 -30.04
C ILE A 279 -17.82 -20.34 -28.93
N THR A 280 -16.55 -20.68 -28.72
CA THR A 280 -16.16 -21.75 -27.76
C THR A 280 -15.70 -21.20 -26.42
N LYS A 281 -15.05 -20.03 -26.42
CA LYS A 281 -14.38 -19.49 -25.24
C LYS A 281 -14.62 -17.99 -25.08
N PHE A 282 -14.80 -17.58 -23.83
CA PHE A 282 -14.90 -16.20 -23.39
C PHE A 282 -13.82 -15.93 -22.35
N ALA A 283 -12.85 -15.11 -22.71
CA ALA A 283 -11.79 -14.71 -21.80
C ALA A 283 -12.33 -13.63 -20.87
N GLN A 284 -12.07 -13.78 -19.58
CA GLN A 284 -12.16 -12.68 -18.63
C GLN A 284 -10.77 -12.08 -18.33
N SER A 285 -9.72 -12.63 -18.94
CA SER A 285 -8.37 -12.11 -18.87
C SER A 285 -7.64 -12.36 -20.19
N MET A 286 -6.88 -11.38 -20.68
CA MET A 286 -6.27 -11.42 -21.99
C MET A 286 -4.98 -10.60 -22.06
N THR A 287 -3.92 -11.19 -22.59
CA THR A 287 -2.66 -10.49 -22.85
C THR A 287 -2.71 -9.80 -24.22
N ILE A 288 -2.56 -8.47 -24.21
CA ILE A 288 -2.55 -7.62 -25.41
C ILE A 288 -1.14 -7.27 -25.90
N GLY A 289 -0.09 -7.68 -25.18
CA GLY A 289 1.31 -7.53 -25.60
C GLY A 289 1.95 -6.20 -25.17
N GLY A 290 3.03 -5.83 -25.86
CA GLY A 290 3.85 -4.64 -25.63
C GLY A 290 3.22 -3.38 -26.22
N ILE A 291 2.24 -2.82 -25.52
CA ILE A 291 1.52 -1.61 -25.99
C ILE A 291 2.18 -0.30 -25.54
N LEU A 292 3.19 -0.38 -24.67
CA LEU A 292 3.86 0.77 -24.07
C LEU A 292 5.03 1.24 -24.95
N PRO A 293 5.40 2.53 -24.89
CA PRO A 293 6.57 3.05 -25.60
C PRO A 293 7.88 2.54 -24.96
N LYS A 294 8.99 2.71 -25.68
CA LYS A 294 10.34 2.51 -25.12
C LYS A 294 10.53 3.38 -23.86
N PRO A 295 11.20 2.88 -22.80
CA PRO A 295 11.89 1.59 -22.72
C PRO A 295 11.00 0.40 -22.28
N PHE A 296 9.67 0.58 -22.22
CA PHE A 296 8.73 -0.41 -21.70
C PHE A 296 8.04 -1.23 -22.80
N ASP A 297 8.51 -1.18 -24.04
CA ASP A 297 7.94 -1.89 -25.20
C ASP A 297 7.93 -3.42 -25.02
N GLN A 298 8.82 -3.95 -24.19
CA GLN A 298 8.85 -5.38 -23.83
C GLN A 298 7.87 -5.77 -22.70
N VAL A 299 7.24 -4.79 -22.03
CA VAL A 299 6.29 -5.06 -20.94
C VAL A 299 4.99 -5.61 -21.50
N ARG A 300 4.64 -6.83 -21.10
CA ARG A 300 3.39 -7.48 -21.48
C ARG A 300 2.25 -6.96 -20.63
N VAL A 301 1.21 -6.45 -21.28
CA VAL A 301 -0.02 -6.00 -20.60
C VAL A 301 -1.09 -7.07 -20.70
N THR A 302 -1.64 -7.48 -19.55
CA THR A 302 -2.79 -8.39 -19.45
C THR A 302 -3.99 -7.63 -18.90
N LEU A 303 -5.05 -7.50 -19.69
CA LEU A 303 -6.34 -6.95 -19.26
C LEU A 303 -7.13 -8.04 -18.55
N SER A 304 -7.70 -7.75 -17.37
CA SER A 304 -8.47 -8.71 -16.58
C SER A 304 -9.72 -8.08 -15.99
N ALA A 305 -10.84 -8.77 -16.12
CA ALA A 305 -12.12 -8.49 -15.48
C ALA A 305 -12.53 -9.63 -14.53
N THR A 306 -11.59 -10.48 -14.12
CA THR A 306 -11.87 -11.57 -13.17
C THR A 306 -12.13 -11.02 -11.78
N LEU A 307 -13.02 -11.67 -11.01
CA LEU A 307 -13.27 -11.29 -9.61
C LEU A 307 -11.99 -11.35 -8.75
N LYS A 308 -11.09 -12.30 -9.04
CA LYS A 308 -9.81 -12.44 -8.33
C LYS A 308 -8.94 -11.20 -8.46
N ASP A 309 -8.80 -10.67 -9.69
CA ASP A 309 -7.94 -9.51 -9.93
C ASP A 309 -8.63 -8.21 -9.51
N LEU A 310 -9.95 -8.09 -9.72
CA LEU A 310 -10.73 -6.94 -9.24
C LEU A 310 -10.69 -6.80 -7.71
N LYS A 311 -10.68 -7.91 -6.95
CA LYS A 311 -10.50 -7.90 -5.49
C LYS A 311 -9.13 -7.35 -5.06
N ARG A 312 -8.12 -7.41 -5.92
CA ARG A 312 -6.77 -6.87 -5.66
C ARG A 312 -6.64 -5.39 -6.08
N ALA A 313 -7.62 -4.86 -6.81
CA ALA A 313 -7.64 -3.52 -7.36
C ALA A 313 -8.42 -2.53 -6.46
N SER A 314 -8.54 -1.28 -6.90
CA SER A 314 -9.47 -0.33 -6.27
C SER A 314 -10.91 -0.88 -6.35
N SER A 315 -11.72 -0.65 -5.31
CA SER A 315 -13.06 -1.25 -5.20
C SER A 315 -14.05 -0.75 -6.27
N ASP A 316 -13.76 0.39 -6.90
CA ASP A 316 -14.51 0.96 -8.01
C ASP A 316 -14.02 0.49 -9.40
N ALA A 317 -12.93 -0.26 -9.50
CA ALA A 317 -12.44 -0.76 -10.79
C ALA A 317 -13.42 -1.72 -11.45
N THR A 318 -13.51 -1.65 -12.78
CA THR A 318 -14.24 -2.61 -13.63
C THR A 318 -13.31 -3.46 -14.48
N MET A 319 -12.03 -3.08 -14.56
CA MET A 319 -10.98 -3.84 -15.21
C MET A 319 -9.62 -3.58 -14.53
N VAL A 320 -8.68 -4.49 -14.69
CA VAL A 320 -7.30 -4.36 -14.23
C VAL A 320 -6.36 -4.60 -15.40
N ALA A 321 -5.38 -3.73 -15.62
CA ALA A 321 -4.24 -4.05 -16.46
C ALA A 321 -3.09 -4.56 -15.58
N ILE A 322 -2.65 -5.79 -15.79
CA ILE A 322 -1.53 -6.41 -15.09
C ILE A 322 -0.31 -6.33 -16.00
N LEU A 323 0.75 -5.66 -15.56
CA LEU A 323 1.95 -5.42 -16.34
C LEU A 323 3.05 -6.37 -15.87
N LYS A 324 3.57 -7.17 -16.79
CA LYS A 324 4.60 -8.18 -16.54
C LYS A 324 5.81 -7.95 -17.44
N ASN A 325 7.00 -8.28 -16.94
CA ASN A 325 8.17 -8.33 -17.81
C ASN A 325 8.12 -9.55 -18.75
N ASP A 326 9.11 -9.65 -19.63
CA ASP A 326 9.38 -10.76 -20.55
C ASP A 326 9.41 -12.14 -19.85
N GLN A 327 10.00 -12.19 -18.65
CA GLN A 327 10.09 -13.39 -17.79
C GLN A 327 8.78 -13.73 -17.06
N GLY A 328 7.74 -12.91 -17.21
CA GLY A 328 6.41 -13.14 -16.61
C GLY A 328 6.26 -12.67 -15.16
N ALA A 329 7.26 -12.00 -14.59
CA ALA A 329 7.19 -11.39 -13.27
C ALA A 329 6.30 -10.14 -13.28
N GLU A 330 5.39 -10.03 -12.31
CA GLU A 330 4.52 -8.87 -12.15
C GLU A 330 5.33 -7.63 -11.74
N LEU A 331 5.23 -6.57 -12.54
CA LEU A 331 5.84 -5.27 -12.29
C LEU A 331 4.86 -4.39 -11.51
N CYS A 332 3.66 -4.20 -12.05
CA CYS A 332 2.59 -3.45 -11.40
C CYS A 332 1.21 -3.88 -11.93
N SER A 333 0.17 -3.38 -11.29
CA SER A 333 -1.21 -3.48 -11.78
C SER A 333 -1.83 -2.09 -11.84
N VAL A 334 -2.70 -1.85 -12.80
CA VAL A 334 -3.40 -0.58 -12.98
C VAL A 334 -4.89 -0.83 -12.85
N SER A 335 -5.53 -0.17 -11.89
CA SER A 335 -6.97 -0.22 -11.69
C SER A 335 -7.64 0.68 -12.73
N ILE A 336 -8.58 0.13 -13.50
CA ILE A 336 -9.22 0.82 -14.62
C ILE A 336 -10.73 0.86 -14.41
N LEU A 337 -11.31 2.03 -14.68
CA LEU A 337 -12.73 2.24 -14.85
C LEU A 337 -13.03 2.36 -16.36
N TYR A 338 -13.74 1.38 -16.91
CA TYR A 338 -14.00 1.27 -18.35
C TYR A 338 -15.50 1.22 -18.69
N SER A 339 -15.94 2.03 -19.66
CA SER A 339 -17.32 2.10 -20.16
C SER A 339 -17.45 2.18 -21.69
N ILE A 340 -16.49 1.63 -22.46
CA ILE A 340 -16.39 1.73 -23.93
C ILE A 340 -16.03 3.14 -24.45
N ASP A 341 -16.84 4.13 -24.07
CA ASP A 341 -16.66 5.53 -24.44
C ASP A 341 -15.56 6.19 -23.60
N ASN A 342 -15.37 5.72 -22.37
CA ASN A 342 -14.36 6.21 -21.46
C ASN A 342 -13.49 5.06 -20.91
N THR A 343 -12.20 5.37 -20.73
CA THR A 343 -11.22 4.54 -20.03
C THR A 343 -10.49 5.44 -19.07
N SER A 344 -10.61 5.21 -17.76
CA SER A 344 -9.94 6.02 -16.75
C SER A 344 -9.08 5.17 -15.82
N VAL A 345 -7.86 5.63 -15.55
CA VAL A 345 -6.96 5.01 -14.56
C VAL A 345 -7.31 5.52 -13.17
N LEU A 346 -7.60 4.59 -12.25
CA LEU A 346 -7.95 4.90 -10.86
C LEU A 346 -6.75 4.86 -9.92
N GLY A 347 -5.68 4.17 -10.32
CA GLY A 347 -4.45 4.07 -9.55
C GLY A 347 -3.60 2.88 -9.92
N VAL A 348 -2.35 2.91 -9.47
CA VAL A 348 -1.34 1.88 -9.74
C VAL A 348 -1.02 1.11 -8.46
N GLY A 349 -1.27 -0.20 -8.49
CA GLY A 349 -0.90 -1.16 -7.46
C GLY A 349 0.32 -1.99 -7.86
N GLY A 350 0.68 -2.96 -7.03
CA GLY A 350 1.68 -3.96 -7.37
C GLY A 350 2.45 -4.50 -6.17
N PRO A 351 3.42 -5.38 -6.42
CA PRO A 351 4.23 -6.00 -5.37
C PRO A 351 4.93 -4.92 -4.52
N LYS A 352 4.81 -5.04 -3.19
CA LYS A 352 5.57 -4.19 -2.27
C LYS A 352 7.05 -4.62 -2.34
N ALA A 353 7.95 -3.66 -2.59
CA ALA A 353 9.37 -3.91 -2.48
C ALA A 353 9.68 -4.36 -1.05
N LYS A 354 10.28 -5.54 -0.89
CA LYS A 354 10.81 -5.95 0.43
C LYS A 354 12.03 -5.08 0.71
N ARG A 355 11.93 -4.18 1.70
CA ARG A 355 13.06 -3.41 2.23
C ARG A 355 14.02 -4.35 2.96
N THR A 356 14.79 -5.12 2.21
CA THR A 356 16.03 -5.72 2.71
C THR A 356 17.11 -4.69 2.51
N GLY A 357 18.00 -4.43 3.49
CA GLY A 357 19.08 -3.44 3.40
C GLY A 357 20.17 -3.72 2.35
N ARG A 358 19.84 -4.51 1.31
CA ARG A 358 20.66 -4.82 0.14
C ARG A 358 20.31 -3.84 -0.99
N LYS A 359 21.23 -3.65 -1.94
CA LYS A 359 20.99 -2.83 -3.15
C LYS A 359 19.70 -3.29 -3.85
N PRO A 360 18.84 -2.36 -4.34
CA PRO A 360 17.62 -2.71 -5.07
C PRO A 360 17.94 -3.63 -6.25
N LYS A 361 17.14 -4.68 -6.47
CA LYS A 361 17.29 -5.54 -7.64
C LYS A 361 16.88 -4.75 -8.90
N ALA A 362 17.43 -5.09 -10.06
CA ALA A 362 17.06 -4.46 -11.34
C ALA A 362 15.54 -4.42 -11.59
N ILE A 363 14.81 -5.47 -11.17
CA ILE A 363 13.35 -5.51 -11.26
C ILE A 363 12.65 -4.44 -10.40
N ASP A 364 13.20 -4.07 -9.25
CA ASP A 364 12.63 -3.04 -8.37
C ASP A 364 12.85 -1.63 -8.94
N HIS A 365 13.96 -1.43 -9.67
CA HIS A 365 14.19 -0.22 -10.46
C HIS A 365 13.15 -0.10 -11.57
N LEU A 366 12.99 -1.15 -12.39
CA LEU A 366 12.02 -1.19 -13.48
C LEU A 366 10.58 -0.96 -12.99
N ARG A 367 10.21 -1.53 -11.83
CA ARG A 367 8.92 -1.27 -11.18
C ARG A 367 8.71 0.20 -10.84
N SER A 368 9.75 0.85 -10.34
CA SER A 368 9.68 2.25 -9.91
C SER A 368 9.57 3.18 -11.11
N GLU A 369 10.39 2.97 -12.14
CA GLU A 369 10.34 3.72 -13.39
C GLU A 369 9.00 3.55 -14.12
N LEU A 370 8.50 2.32 -14.22
CA LEU A 370 7.22 2.06 -14.88
C LEU A 370 6.06 2.73 -14.14
N LYS A 371 6.05 2.71 -12.81
CA LYS A 371 5.03 3.42 -12.02
C LYS A 371 5.09 4.94 -12.25
N ALA A 372 6.29 5.52 -12.18
CA ALA A 372 6.49 6.95 -12.44
C ALA A 372 6.06 7.35 -13.86
N TRP A 373 6.32 6.48 -14.85
CA TRP A 373 5.87 6.71 -16.23
C TRP A 373 4.35 6.67 -16.33
N ILE A 374 3.67 5.70 -15.72
CA ILE A 374 2.20 5.61 -15.74
C ILE A 374 1.57 6.86 -15.11
N GLU A 375 2.10 7.29 -13.96
CA GLU A 375 1.61 8.49 -13.25
C GLU A 375 1.78 9.75 -14.10
N SER A 376 2.92 9.90 -14.79
CA SER A 376 3.20 11.05 -15.66
C SER A 376 2.48 11.01 -17.02
N ASN A 377 2.08 9.82 -17.50
CA ASN A 377 1.55 9.61 -18.86
C ASN A 377 0.18 8.92 -18.86
N THR A 378 -0.64 9.19 -17.84
CA THR A 378 -1.95 8.56 -17.67
C THR A 378 -2.85 8.69 -18.92
N PRO A 379 -3.02 9.87 -19.55
CA PRO A 379 -3.86 10.00 -20.75
C PRO A 379 -3.38 9.15 -21.93
N GLU A 380 -2.05 9.01 -22.09
CA GLU A 380 -1.46 8.18 -23.13
C GLU A 380 -1.76 6.70 -22.89
N LEU A 381 -1.60 6.24 -21.64
CA LEU A 381 -1.94 4.87 -21.26
C LEU A 381 -3.43 4.57 -21.46
N GLU A 382 -4.32 5.47 -21.03
CA GLU A 382 -5.77 5.34 -21.21
C GLU A 382 -6.16 5.17 -22.68
N SER A 383 -5.58 6.00 -23.56
CA SER A 383 -5.77 5.92 -25.02
C SER A 383 -5.29 4.58 -25.59
N ARG A 384 -4.09 4.13 -25.20
CA ARG A 384 -3.52 2.84 -25.62
C ARG A 384 -4.37 1.65 -25.14
N LEU A 385 -4.83 1.68 -23.88
CA LEU A 385 -5.71 0.66 -23.32
C LEU A 385 -7.06 0.63 -24.05
N SER A 386 -7.69 1.79 -24.23
CA SER A 386 -8.99 1.91 -24.91
C SER A 386 -8.96 1.29 -26.31
N LYS A 387 -7.91 1.56 -27.10
CA LYS A 387 -7.72 0.99 -28.44
C LYS A 387 -7.58 -0.53 -28.44
N ASN A 388 -6.91 -1.09 -27.43
CA ASN A 388 -6.63 -2.52 -27.37
C ASN A 388 -7.75 -3.34 -26.73
N ILE A 389 -8.57 -2.74 -25.85
CA ILE A 389 -9.73 -3.43 -25.24
C ILE A 389 -10.75 -3.87 -26.29
N THR A 390 -11.01 -3.04 -27.32
CA THR A 390 -11.97 -3.32 -28.40
C THR A 390 -11.33 -3.83 -29.70
N SER A 391 -10.02 -4.09 -29.69
CA SER A 391 -9.30 -4.55 -30.90
C SER A 391 -9.73 -5.97 -31.28
N THR A 392 -9.88 -6.22 -32.58
CA THR A 392 -10.24 -7.54 -33.12
C THR A 392 -9.07 -8.45 -33.46
N THR A 393 -7.84 -7.98 -33.22
CA THR A 393 -6.61 -8.68 -33.61
C THR A 393 -6.58 -10.11 -33.06
N PRO A 394 -6.28 -11.13 -33.89
CA PRO A 394 -6.14 -12.50 -33.43
C PRO A 394 -5.14 -12.64 -32.31
N LEU A 395 -5.39 -13.59 -31.40
CA LEU A 395 -4.49 -13.81 -30.29
C LEU A 395 -3.26 -14.62 -30.72
N PRO A 396 -2.05 -14.23 -30.27
CA PRO A 396 -0.84 -15.00 -30.54
C PRO A 396 -0.81 -16.36 -29.81
N ARG A 397 -1.73 -16.58 -28.85
CA ARG A 397 -1.90 -17.84 -28.13
C ARG A 397 -3.38 -18.20 -28.04
N LYS A 398 -3.69 -19.49 -27.83
CA LYS A 398 -5.07 -19.94 -27.58
C LYS A 398 -5.65 -19.14 -26.41
N LEU A 399 -6.84 -18.58 -26.63
CA LEU A 399 -7.60 -17.87 -25.61
C LEU A 399 -8.05 -18.85 -24.53
N GLU A 400 -7.50 -18.70 -23.32
CA GLU A 400 -7.98 -19.37 -22.12
C GLU A 400 -9.12 -18.56 -21.51
N GLY A 401 -10.12 -19.25 -20.95
CA GLY A 401 -11.30 -18.58 -20.44
C GLY A 401 -12.45 -19.54 -20.17
N LEU A 402 -13.57 -18.94 -19.79
CA LEU A 402 -14.82 -19.63 -19.55
C LEU A 402 -15.33 -20.27 -20.84
N ASN A 403 -15.92 -21.46 -20.71
CA ASN A 403 -16.72 -22.06 -21.76
C ASN A 403 -18.01 -21.24 -21.96
N ALA A 404 -18.72 -21.47 -23.07
CA ALA A 404 -19.96 -20.77 -23.37
C ALA A 404 -21.01 -20.92 -22.25
N ASP A 405 -21.13 -22.11 -21.66
CA ASP A 405 -22.08 -22.40 -20.58
C ASP A 405 -21.82 -21.59 -19.30
N ALA A 406 -20.55 -21.38 -18.95
CA ALA A 406 -20.18 -20.59 -17.78
C ALA A 406 -20.24 -19.08 -18.03
N PHE A 407 -20.08 -18.62 -19.28
CA PHE A 407 -20.13 -17.20 -19.59
C PHE A 407 -21.53 -16.71 -19.92
N LEU A 408 -22.26 -17.39 -20.80
CA LEU A 408 -23.53 -16.97 -21.42
C LEU A 408 -24.79 -17.53 -20.74
N GLY A 409 -24.64 -18.47 -19.81
CA GLY A 409 -25.77 -19.25 -19.28
C GLY A 409 -25.64 -20.72 -19.67
N GLY A 410 -26.26 -21.61 -18.89
CA GLY A 410 -26.04 -23.06 -18.96
C GLY A 410 -26.33 -23.72 -20.33
N ILE A 411 -26.12 -25.03 -20.40
CA ILE A 411 -26.47 -25.79 -21.61
C ILE A 411 -27.96 -25.62 -21.91
N GLY A 412 -28.28 -25.32 -23.17
CA GLY A 412 -29.64 -25.05 -23.64
C GLY A 412 -30.00 -23.58 -23.71
N SER A 413 -29.23 -22.67 -23.09
CA SER A 413 -29.50 -21.24 -23.17
C SER A 413 -29.47 -20.72 -24.61
N THR A 414 -30.48 -19.95 -24.98
CA THR A 414 -30.60 -19.29 -26.28
C THR A 414 -30.09 -17.86 -26.18
N ILE A 415 -29.13 -17.53 -27.04
CA ILE A 415 -28.40 -16.27 -27.01
C ILE A 415 -28.54 -15.57 -28.37
N GLU A 416 -29.02 -14.34 -28.33
CA GLU A 416 -28.94 -13.42 -29.46
C GLU A 416 -27.58 -12.71 -29.44
N VAL A 417 -26.94 -12.65 -30.59
CA VAL A 417 -25.65 -11.99 -30.77
C VAL A 417 -25.74 -11.00 -31.91
N THR A 418 -25.40 -9.74 -31.62
CA THR A 418 -25.35 -8.65 -32.59
C THR A 418 -24.03 -7.90 -32.45
N MET A 419 -23.37 -7.57 -33.55
CA MET A 419 -22.21 -6.68 -33.51
C MET A 419 -22.70 -5.23 -33.49
N VAL A 420 -22.16 -4.43 -32.60
CA VAL A 420 -22.39 -2.98 -32.56
C VAL A 420 -21.08 -2.24 -32.71
N PHE A 421 -21.15 -1.02 -33.23
CA PHE A 421 -19.97 -0.22 -33.56
C PHE A 421 -20.02 1.13 -32.85
N LYS A 422 -18.90 1.47 -32.20
CA LYS A 422 -18.69 2.77 -31.56
C LYS A 422 -17.44 3.48 -32.13
N GLY A 423 -17.35 4.79 -31.93
CA GLY A 423 -16.25 5.63 -32.43
C GLY A 423 -16.41 6.09 -33.89
N ARG A 424 -15.57 7.04 -34.33
CA ARG A 424 -15.56 7.52 -35.73
C ARG A 424 -15.39 6.32 -36.68
N ASN A 425 -16.25 6.23 -37.70
CA ASN A 425 -16.28 5.17 -38.71
C ASN A 425 -16.48 3.73 -38.20
N GLY A 426 -16.95 3.55 -36.95
CA GLY A 426 -17.22 2.24 -36.38
C GLY A 426 -15.97 1.45 -35.99
N THR A 427 -14.91 2.15 -35.57
CA THR A 427 -13.60 1.58 -35.24
C THR A 427 -13.55 0.70 -33.99
N LYS A 428 -14.61 0.70 -33.17
CA LYS A 428 -14.75 -0.16 -31.98
C LYS A 428 -15.88 -1.17 -32.18
N PRO A 429 -15.61 -2.36 -32.76
CA PRO A 429 -16.58 -3.45 -32.84
C PRO A 429 -16.77 -4.10 -31.46
N ILE A 430 -18.02 -4.32 -31.08
CA ILE A 430 -18.42 -4.88 -29.79
C ILE A 430 -19.49 -5.94 -30.05
N LEU A 431 -19.28 -7.14 -29.55
CA LEU A 431 -20.22 -8.25 -29.62
C LEU A 431 -21.22 -8.14 -28.46
N VAL A 432 -22.45 -7.76 -28.75
CA VAL A 432 -23.52 -7.71 -27.75
C VAL A 432 -24.22 -9.06 -27.73
N ALA A 433 -24.21 -9.71 -26.57
CA ALA A 433 -24.92 -10.95 -26.33
C ALA A 433 -26.12 -10.69 -25.40
N LYS A 434 -27.28 -11.26 -25.73
CA LYS A 434 -28.49 -11.15 -24.92
C LYS A 434 -29.07 -12.54 -24.69
N THR A 435 -29.36 -12.86 -23.43
CA THR A 435 -30.03 -14.11 -23.06
C THR A 435 -31.53 -13.98 -23.32
N ILE A 436 -32.14 -14.96 -23.99
CA ILE A 436 -33.58 -14.91 -24.37
C ILE A 436 -34.39 -16.00 -23.68
N SER A 437 -33.83 -17.21 -23.53
CA SER A 437 -34.48 -18.36 -22.89
C SER A 437 -33.46 -19.29 -22.25
#